data_AF-F0FDT7-F1
#
_entry.id   AF-F0FDT7-F1
#
_cell.length_a   1.000
_cell.length_b   1.000
_cell.length_c   1.000
_cell.angle_alpha   90.00
_cell.angle_beta   90.00
_cell.angle_gamma   90.00
#
_symmetry.space_group_name_H-M   'P 1'
#
loop_
_entity.id
_entity.type
_entity.pdbx_description
1 polymer ?
#
loop_
_entity_poly.entity_id
_entity_poly.type
_entity_poly.pdbx_seq_one_letter_code
_entity_poly.pdbx_strand_id
1 'polypeptide(L)'
;MSLSLSQEIFIHFWYNKVSIHGGVSMASSQEYLDFILRQLQGLGQEISFRKMMGEYLLYYRGRLFGGIYDNRLLLKSVQPALDFFENPVYVSPYPGSKPILHIKEVEDAAFLCNLIEAAYPALPAPKKKK
;
A
#
# COMPACT_ATOMS: atom_id res chain seq x y z
N MET A 1 14.83 9.55 -22.88
CA MET A 1 14.27 10.62 -22.01
C MET A 1 12.76 10.61 -22.15
N SER A 2 12.05 11.09 -21.14
CA SER A 2 10.59 11.25 -21.06
C SER A 2 9.82 10.09 -20.42
N LEU A 3 9.14 10.40 -19.30
CA LEU A 3 8.68 9.50 -18.24
C LEU A 3 7.40 8.73 -18.63
N SER A 4 7.26 7.45 -18.21
CA SER A 4 6.28 6.55 -18.83
C SER A 4 4.83 6.85 -18.42
N LEU A 5 4.10 7.40 -19.40
CA LEU A 5 2.66 7.50 -19.65
C LEU A 5 1.73 6.46 -18.95
N SER A 6 2.24 5.30 -18.54
CA SER A 6 1.50 4.23 -17.84
C SER A 6 1.12 4.52 -16.38
N GLN A 7 1.72 5.53 -15.74
CA GLN A 7 1.44 5.87 -14.34
C GLN A 7 0.51 7.07 -14.22
N GLU A 8 0.45 7.89 -15.26
CA GLU A 8 -0.33 9.12 -15.37
C GLU A 8 -1.71 8.88 -16.00
N ILE A 9 -1.91 7.82 -16.80
CA ILE A 9 -3.25 7.41 -17.28
C ILE A 9 -4.02 6.60 -16.22
N PHE A 10 -3.31 5.90 -15.32
CA PHE A 10 -3.90 4.93 -14.40
C PHE A 10 -4.56 5.56 -13.15
N ILE A 11 -4.04 6.70 -12.68
CA ILE A 11 -4.64 7.46 -11.55
C ILE A 11 -5.70 8.45 -12.08
N HIS A 12 -5.53 8.95 -13.30
CA HIS A 12 -6.33 10.02 -13.89
C HIS A 12 -7.67 9.54 -14.50
N PHE A 13 -7.74 8.31 -15.02
CA PHE A 13 -9.01 7.66 -15.39
C PHE A 13 -9.78 7.18 -14.14
N TRP A 14 -9.06 6.88 -13.07
CA TRP A 14 -9.60 6.21 -11.89
C TRP A 14 -10.31 7.15 -10.90
N TYR A 15 -9.95 8.44 -10.86
CA TYR A 15 -10.58 9.41 -9.96
C TYR A 15 -11.77 10.17 -10.57
N ASN A 16 -11.93 10.20 -11.90
CA ASN A 16 -12.94 11.05 -12.56
C ASN A 16 -14.38 10.50 -12.50
N LYS A 17 -14.59 9.43 -11.72
CA LYS A 17 -15.91 8.86 -11.39
C LYS A 17 -16.04 8.69 -9.88
N VAL A 18 -15.62 9.69 -9.10
CA VAL A 18 -16.12 9.93 -7.74
C VAL A 18 -17.64 10.15 -7.85
N SER A 19 -18.37 9.04 -7.99
CA SER A 19 -19.83 9.00 -7.97
C SER A 19 -20.28 9.25 -6.55
N ILE A 20 -20.45 10.53 -6.24
CA ILE A 20 -21.52 11.10 -5.43
C ILE A 20 -22.71 10.14 -5.25
N HIS A 21 -22.80 9.38 -4.15
CA HIS A 21 -24.07 8.94 -3.56
C HIS A 21 -23.83 8.60 -2.08
N GLY A 22 -24.23 9.52 -1.19
CA GLY A 22 -24.61 9.22 0.20
C GLY A 22 -23.55 8.67 1.16
N GLY A 23 -22.73 9.55 1.75
CA GLY A 23 -22.40 9.44 3.19
C GLY A 23 -21.36 8.42 3.67
N VAL A 24 -20.43 7.94 2.83
CA VAL A 24 -19.30 7.10 3.30
C VAL A 24 -17.97 7.76 2.92
N SER A 25 -17.15 8.07 3.92
CA SER A 25 -15.80 8.60 3.75
C SER A 25 -14.92 7.53 3.12
N MET A 26 -14.75 7.55 1.79
CA MET A 26 -13.87 6.62 1.06
C MET A 26 -12.38 6.84 1.36
N ALA A 27 -12.05 7.84 2.18
CA ALA A 27 -10.69 8.23 2.53
C ALA A 27 -10.23 7.51 3.80
N SER A 28 -9.02 6.97 3.78
CA SER A 28 -8.40 6.43 4.99
C SER A 28 -8.17 7.48 6.06
N SER A 29 -8.47 7.10 7.31
CA SER A 29 -8.32 7.96 8.48
C SER A 29 -6.85 8.13 8.85
N GLN A 30 -6.50 9.32 9.35
CA GLN A 30 -5.17 9.57 9.90
C GLN A 30 -4.86 8.66 11.10
N GLU A 31 -5.89 8.33 11.91
CA GLU A 31 -5.78 7.41 13.05
C GLU A 31 -5.36 6.00 12.61
N TYR A 32 -5.92 5.49 11.52
CA TYR A 32 -5.54 4.17 11.00
C TYR A 32 -4.11 4.19 10.44
N LEU A 33 -3.70 5.26 9.75
CA LEU A 33 -2.30 5.44 9.36
C LEU A 33 -1.38 5.42 10.59
N ASP A 34 -1.70 6.18 11.63
CA ASP A 34 -0.88 6.25 12.84
C ASP A 34 -0.77 4.89 13.53
N PHE A 35 -1.89 4.15 13.61
CA PHE A 35 -1.90 2.76 14.09
C PHE A 35 -0.93 1.89 13.29
N ILE A 36 -1.03 1.87 11.96
CA ILE A 36 -0.11 1.07 11.12
C ILE A 36 1.34 1.51 11.32
N LEU A 37 1.63 2.82 11.39
CA LEU A 37 2.99 3.30 11.62
C LEU A 37 3.54 2.87 12.98
N ARG A 38 2.70 2.81 14.03
CA ARG A 38 3.11 2.27 15.34
C ARG A 38 3.49 0.80 15.26
N GLN A 39 2.71 -0.01 14.55
CA GLN A 39 3.00 -1.43 14.35
C GLN A 39 4.33 -1.64 13.59
N LEU A 40 4.70 -0.70 12.72
CA LEU A 40 5.92 -0.74 11.91
C LEU A 40 7.14 -0.09 12.57
N GLN A 41 7.07 0.31 13.84
CA GLN A 41 8.19 0.96 14.54
C GLN A 41 9.45 0.09 14.61
N GLY A 42 9.31 -1.24 14.58
CA GLY A 42 10.44 -2.17 14.52
C GLY A 42 11.33 -1.99 13.29
N LEU A 43 10.79 -1.43 12.21
CA LEU A 43 11.53 -1.10 10.97
C LEU A 43 12.24 0.27 11.04
N GLY A 44 12.05 1.01 12.14
CA GLY A 44 12.72 2.27 12.42
C GLY A 44 12.40 3.40 11.43
N GLN A 45 13.38 4.29 11.23
CA GLN A 45 13.25 5.51 10.42
C GLN A 45 13.18 5.24 8.90
N GLU A 46 13.28 3.99 8.48
CA GLU A 46 13.28 3.60 7.06
C GLU A 46 11.87 3.54 6.48
N ILE A 47 10.84 3.58 7.33
CA ILE A 47 9.44 3.69 6.94
C ILE A 47 9.08 5.14 6.64
N SER A 48 8.39 5.35 5.52
CA SER A 48 7.89 6.65 5.11
C SER A 48 6.56 6.49 4.39
N PHE A 49 5.75 7.54 4.33
CA PHE A 49 4.48 7.50 3.62
C PHE A 49 4.27 8.73 2.75
N ARG A 50 3.36 8.61 1.78
CA ARG A 50 2.88 9.74 0.98
C ARG A 50 1.37 9.69 0.91
N LYS A 51 0.70 10.77 1.34
CA LYS A 51 -0.74 10.93 1.18
C LYS A 51 -1.07 11.27 -0.27
N MET A 52 -2.03 10.56 -0.87
CA MET A 52 -2.57 10.84 -2.20
C MET A 52 -4.07 10.60 -2.21
N MET A 53 -4.86 11.66 -2.40
CA MET A 53 -6.32 11.59 -2.60
C MET A 53 -7.10 10.85 -1.49
N GLY A 54 -6.74 11.08 -0.23
CA GLY A 54 -7.38 10.42 0.93
C GLY A 54 -6.68 9.14 1.40
N GLU A 55 -5.88 8.53 0.54
CA GLU A 55 -5.15 7.29 0.83
C GLU A 55 -3.67 7.52 1.14
N TYR A 56 -3.01 6.49 1.65
CA TYR A 56 -1.60 6.55 2.05
C TYR A 56 -0.78 5.50 1.30
N LEU A 57 0.23 5.94 0.56
CA LEU A 57 1.25 5.05 0.00
C LEU A 57 2.35 4.84 1.04
N LEU A 58 2.78 3.60 1.25
CA LEU A 58 3.78 3.24 2.25
C LEU A 58 5.08 2.75 1.61
N TYR A 59 6.19 3.27 2.11
CA TYR A 59 7.53 3.05 1.61
C TYR A 59 8.41 2.48 2.71
N TYR A 60 9.29 1.56 2.33
CA TYR A 60 10.34 1.02 3.18
C TYR A 60 11.65 1.11 2.41
N ARG A 61 12.68 1.77 2.99
CA ARG A 61 13.98 2.03 2.33
C ARG A 61 13.82 2.64 0.94
N GLY A 62 12.88 3.59 0.82
CA GLY A 62 12.54 4.28 -0.42
C GLY A 62 11.75 3.48 -1.46
N ARG A 63 11.46 2.18 -1.23
CA ARG A 63 10.66 1.34 -2.15
C ARG A 63 9.20 1.30 -1.71
N LEU A 64 8.29 1.46 -2.68
CA LEU A 64 6.84 1.35 -2.46
C LEU A 64 6.47 -0.12 -2.24
N PHE A 65 6.15 -0.49 -1.00
CA PHE A 65 5.75 -1.85 -0.64
C PHE A 65 4.23 -2.03 -0.65
N GLY A 66 3.48 -0.98 -0.36
CA GLY A 66 2.04 -1.08 -0.19
C GLY A 66 1.37 0.28 0.02
N GLY A 67 0.15 0.23 0.54
CA GLY A 67 -0.60 1.41 0.90
C GLY A 67 -1.81 1.07 1.76
N ILE A 68 -2.39 2.10 2.35
CA ILE A 68 -3.63 2.04 3.09
C ILE A 68 -4.73 2.52 2.13
N TYR A 69 -5.75 1.67 1.97
CA TYR A 69 -6.90 1.88 1.09
C TYR A 69 -8.17 1.60 1.87
N ASP A 70 -9.02 2.61 2.10
CA ASP A 70 -10.30 2.43 2.81
C ASP A 70 -10.08 1.75 4.19
N ASN A 71 -9.11 2.26 4.96
CA ASN A 71 -8.65 1.72 6.24
C ASN A 71 -8.23 0.24 6.21
N ARG A 72 -7.64 -0.22 5.10
CA ARG A 72 -7.06 -1.56 4.97
C ARG A 72 -5.61 -1.48 4.52
N LEU A 73 -4.75 -2.27 5.16
CA LEU A 73 -3.35 -2.39 4.74
C LEU A 73 -3.24 -3.35 3.54
N LEU A 74 -2.84 -2.82 2.39
CA LEU A 74 -2.60 -3.59 1.18
C LEU A 74 -1.13 -3.61 0.82
N LEU A 75 -0.58 -4.78 0.52
CA LEU A 75 0.83 -5.00 0.21
C LEU A 75 0.98 -5.60 -1.18
N LYS A 76 2.06 -5.24 -1.89
CA LYS A 76 2.32 -5.81 -3.22
C LYS A 76 2.50 -7.33 -3.14
N SER A 77 1.80 -8.05 -4.00
CA SER A 77 1.90 -9.50 -4.13
C SER A 77 3.26 -9.92 -4.72
N VAL A 78 4.30 -9.96 -3.89
CA VAL A 78 5.64 -10.47 -4.24
C VAL A 78 5.86 -11.84 -3.61
N GLN A 79 6.59 -12.73 -4.28
CA GLN A 79 6.79 -14.12 -3.82
C GLN A 79 7.22 -14.24 -2.35
N PRO A 80 8.22 -13.48 -1.84
CA PRO A 80 8.59 -13.58 -0.43
C PRO A 80 7.49 -13.18 0.55
N ALA A 81 6.56 -12.31 0.15
CA ALA A 81 5.43 -11.93 0.99
C ALA A 81 4.33 -13.00 0.97
N LEU A 82 4.17 -13.71 -0.14
CA LEU A 82 3.16 -14.77 -0.29
C LEU A 82 3.52 -16.01 0.51
N ASP A 83 4.81 -16.27 0.74
CA ASP A 83 5.30 -17.40 1.54
C ASP A 83 4.82 -17.34 3.01
N PHE A 84 4.45 -16.14 3.50
CA PHE A 84 3.90 -15.94 4.84
C PHE A 84 2.42 -16.38 4.96
N PHE A 85 1.75 -16.70 3.85
CA PHE A 85 0.32 -17.01 3.84
C PHE A 85 0.05 -18.36 3.18
N GLU A 86 -0.60 -19.27 3.92
CA GLU A 86 -1.13 -20.51 3.33
C GLU A 86 -2.26 -20.22 2.32
N ASN A 87 -3.10 -19.23 2.61
CA ASN A 87 -4.21 -18.82 1.75
C ASN A 87 -4.29 -17.28 1.63
N PRO A 88 -3.52 -16.66 0.72
CA PRO A 88 -3.46 -15.21 0.58
C PRO A 88 -4.80 -14.63 0.14
N VAL A 89 -5.26 -13.60 0.85
CA VAL A 89 -6.49 -12.88 0.51
C VAL A 89 -6.13 -11.69 -0.38
N TYR A 90 -6.77 -11.60 -1.54
CA TYR A 90 -6.60 -10.46 -2.43
C TYR A 90 -7.83 -9.58 -2.46
N VAL A 91 -7.62 -8.27 -2.48
CA VAL A 91 -8.67 -7.28 -2.65
C VAL A 91 -8.28 -6.30 -3.74
N SER A 92 -9.25 -5.88 -4.53
CA SER A 92 -9.06 -4.76 -5.42
C SER A 92 -9.23 -3.48 -4.60
N PRO A 93 -8.25 -2.55 -4.58
CA PRO A 93 -8.42 -1.26 -3.92
C PRO A 93 -9.61 -0.49 -4.51
N TYR A 94 -10.00 -0.82 -5.74
CA TYR A 94 -11.13 -0.24 -6.45
C TYR A 94 -11.63 -1.09 -7.61
N PRO A 95 -12.87 -0.88 -8.09
CA PRO A 95 -13.39 -1.61 -9.24
C PRO A 95 -12.48 -1.47 -10.47
N GLY A 96 -12.07 -2.60 -11.05
CA GLY A 96 -11.19 -2.64 -12.22
C GLY A 96 -9.69 -2.48 -11.95
N SER A 97 -9.27 -2.33 -10.69
CA SER A 97 -7.84 -2.43 -10.33
C SER A 97 -7.33 -3.86 -10.40
N LYS A 98 -6.01 -4.00 -10.40
CA LYS A 98 -5.39 -5.29 -10.13
C LYS A 98 -5.56 -5.64 -8.65
N PRO A 99 -5.92 -6.89 -8.33
CA PRO A 99 -5.98 -7.35 -6.95
C PRO A 99 -4.62 -7.23 -6.27
N ILE A 100 -4.63 -6.74 -5.03
CA ILE A 100 -3.45 -6.53 -4.17
C ILE A 100 -3.63 -7.39 -2.91
N LEU A 101 -2.54 -7.86 -2.32
CA LEU A 101 -2.57 -8.69 -1.12
C LEU A 101 -3.12 -7.86 0.06
N HIS A 102 -4.16 -8.36 0.71
CA HIS A 102 -4.76 -7.74 1.90
C HIS A 102 -4.15 -8.33 3.15
N ILE A 103 -3.58 -7.47 3.99
CA ILE A 103 -2.97 -7.88 5.26
C ILE A 103 -4.00 -7.67 6.37
N LYS A 104 -4.47 -8.77 6.96
CA LYS A 104 -5.46 -8.77 8.06
C LYS A 104 -4.80 -8.77 9.43
N GLU A 105 -3.70 -9.50 9.58
CA GLU A 105 -2.89 -9.56 10.81
C GLU A 105 -2.09 -8.26 11.00
N VAL A 106 -2.79 -7.14 11.15
CA VAL A 106 -2.19 -5.82 11.38
C VAL A 106 -1.85 -5.58 12.85
N GLU A 107 -2.43 -6.37 13.76
CA GLU A 107 -2.19 -6.25 15.21
C GLU A 107 -0.89 -6.92 15.65
N ASP A 108 -0.32 -7.82 14.84
CA ASP A 108 0.96 -8.46 15.12
C ASP A 108 2.12 -7.67 14.49
N ALA A 109 2.73 -6.79 15.30
CA ALA A 109 3.81 -5.92 14.87
C ALA A 109 5.05 -6.70 14.38
N ALA A 110 5.37 -7.83 15.01
CA ALA A 110 6.54 -8.64 14.66
C ALA A 110 6.33 -9.30 13.29
N PHE A 111 5.15 -9.88 13.07
CA PHE A 111 4.74 -10.42 11.78
C PHE A 111 4.83 -9.36 10.67
N LEU A 112 4.27 -8.17 10.90
CA LEU A 112 4.29 -7.09 9.90
C LEU A 112 5.72 -6.65 9.53
N CYS A 113 6.59 -6.48 10.53
CA CYS A 113 7.99 -6.12 10.28
C CYS A 113 8.69 -7.20 9.45
N ASN A 114 8.59 -8.46 9.87
CA ASN A 114 9.20 -9.60 9.17
C ASN A 114 8.69 -9.73 7.74
N LEU A 115 7.38 -9.55 7.52
CA LEU A 115 6.75 -9.60 6.21
C LEU A 115 7.32 -8.53 5.28
N ILE A 116 7.45 -7.29 5.74
CA ILE A 116 7.95 -6.17 4.93
C ILE A 116 9.45 -6.33 4.65
N GLU A 117 10.24 -6.78 5.62
CA GLU A 117 11.67 -7.07 5.42
C GLU A 117 11.88 -8.19 4.40
N ALA A 118 11.13 -9.28 4.51
CA ALA A 118 11.20 -10.39 3.56
C ALA A 118 10.76 -9.96 2.15
N ALA A 119 9.73 -9.12 2.05
CA ALA A 119 9.24 -8.59 0.77
C ALA A 119 10.24 -7.63 0.10
N TYR A 120 10.99 -6.85 0.88
CA TYR A 120 11.87 -5.78 0.42
C TYR A 120 12.76 -6.12 -0.80
N PRO A 121 13.55 -7.21 -0.81
CA PRO A 121 14.43 -7.54 -1.93
C PRO A 121 13.67 -7.71 -3.26
N ALA A 122 12.42 -8.19 -3.21
CA ALA A 122 11.57 -8.41 -4.37
C ALA A 122 10.76 -7.16 -4.79
N LEU A 123 10.79 -6.08 -4.00
CA LEU A 123 10.11 -4.84 -4.36
C LEU A 123 10.81 -4.12 -5.51
N PRO A 124 10.05 -3.49 -6.42
CA PRO A 124 10.65 -2.74 -7.53
C PRO A 124 11.54 -1.62 -6.99
N ALA A 125 12.67 -1.41 -7.66
CA ALA A 125 13.62 -0.36 -7.31
C ALA A 125 12.94 1.01 -7.25
N PRO A 126 13.39 1.90 -6.34
CA PRO A 126 12.85 3.25 -6.29
C PRO A 126 13.06 3.93 -7.64
N LYS A 127 12.01 4.55 -8.19
CA LYS A 127 12.17 5.34 -9.40
C LYS A 127 13.14 6.47 -9.10
N LYS A 128 14.32 6.47 -9.72
CA LYS A 128 15.25 7.60 -9.66
C LYS A 128 14.50 8.82 -10.18
N LYS A 129 14.22 9.79 -9.31
CA LYS A 129 13.72 11.09 -9.72
C LYS A 129 14.85 11.75 -10.53
N LYS A 130 14.58 12.11 -11.78
CA LYS A 130 15.42 13.01 -12.57
C LYS A 130 15.06 14.45 -12.25
#